data_AF-A0A6A6H1Z8-F1
#
_entry.id   AF-A0A6A6H1Z8-F1
#
_cell.length_a   1.000
_cell.length_b   1.000
_cell.length_c   1.000
_cell.angle_alpha   90.00
_cell.angle_beta   90.00
_cell.angle_gamma   90.00
#
_symmetry.space_group_name_H-M   'P 1'
#
loop_
_entity.id
_entity.type
_entity.pdbx_description
1 polymer ?
#
loop_
_entity_poly.entity_id
_entity_poly.type
_entity_poly.pdbx_seq_one_letter_code
_entity_poly.pdbx_strand_id
1 'polypeptide(L)'
;MEYIEGSTLQEKWEEMEQDDKKNVCIKLGEQLRSLRSIPSPGYYGRAHHQPFLETAGFLMTREQEPLGPYDTYGDMVIAMADAAELQSALGTLEPEWSPKKQLIIDHLRNAYTTCEYTEAKFTHTDLKFDNIMLEPIIASQEHGKQEYKVVIIDWTRAAWYPAWVEAMDVLSQRPDRTIKSFAEELQPLPDMDIFRYYVAQGFEPFPHKDAVYFSQVMEELCMIL
;
A
#
# COMPACT_ATOMS: atom_id res chain seq x y z
N MET A 1 15.04 8.31 -17.76
CA MET A 1 15.47 7.72 -16.47
C MET A 1 16.90 7.27 -16.63
N GLU A 2 17.71 7.40 -15.58
CA GLU A 2 19.06 6.82 -15.54
C GLU A 2 18.95 5.30 -15.34
N TYR A 3 19.92 4.55 -15.84
CA TYR A 3 19.99 3.11 -15.60
C TYR A 3 20.45 2.86 -14.16
N ILE A 4 19.76 1.97 -13.44
CA ILE A 4 20.10 1.56 -12.08
C ILE A 4 20.78 0.20 -12.20
N GLU A 5 22.07 0.14 -11.85
CA GLU A 5 22.82 -1.11 -11.79
C GLU A 5 22.39 -1.91 -10.56
N GLY A 6 22.23 -3.23 -10.70
CA GLY A 6 21.86 -4.11 -9.59
C GLY A 6 20.81 -5.16 -9.94
N SER A 7 20.24 -5.75 -8.89
CA SER A 7 19.17 -6.76 -8.95
C SER A 7 17.90 -6.24 -8.29
N THR A 8 16.76 -6.83 -8.61
CA THR A 8 15.53 -6.53 -7.86
C THR A 8 15.60 -7.12 -6.46
N LEU A 9 14.80 -6.59 -5.52
CA LEU A 9 14.66 -7.18 -4.20
C LEU A 9 14.14 -8.60 -4.30
N GLN A 10 13.26 -8.90 -5.25
CA GLN A 10 12.71 -10.24 -5.48
C GLN A 10 13.79 -11.26 -5.82
N GLU A 11 14.74 -10.90 -6.70
CA GLU A 11 15.84 -11.77 -7.09
C GLU A 11 16.77 -12.10 -5.94
N LYS A 12 16.95 -11.16 -4.99
CA LYS A 12 17.93 -11.28 -3.91
C LYS A 12 17.33 -11.71 -2.58
N TRP A 13 16.03 -11.57 -2.37
CA TRP A 13 15.39 -11.70 -1.06
C TRP A 13 15.74 -13.01 -0.34
N GLU A 14 15.60 -14.15 -1.01
CA GLU A 14 15.85 -15.47 -0.41
C GLU A 14 17.34 -15.71 -0.07
N GLU A 15 18.25 -15.03 -0.78
CA GLU A 15 19.71 -15.14 -0.58
C GLU A 15 20.23 -14.18 0.50
N MET A 16 19.45 -13.16 0.88
CA MET A 16 19.87 -12.13 1.83
C MET A 16 19.84 -12.61 3.28
N GLU A 17 20.88 -12.24 4.03
CA GLU A 17 20.88 -12.40 5.48
C GLU A 17 19.81 -11.52 6.14
N GLN A 18 19.34 -11.92 7.32
CA GLN A 18 18.29 -11.18 8.05
C GLN A 18 18.68 -9.73 8.35
N ASP A 19 19.95 -9.49 8.68
CA ASP A 19 20.48 -8.13 8.92
C ASP A 19 20.37 -7.26 7.65
N ASP A 20 20.66 -7.82 6.48
CA ASP A 20 20.58 -7.11 5.21
C ASP A 20 19.12 -6.84 4.82
N LYS A 21 18.23 -7.82 4.99
CA LYS A 21 16.77 -7.66 4.81
C LYS A 21 16.27 -6.50 5.67
N LYS A 22 16.62 -6.49 6.95
CA LYS A 22 16.27 -5.42 7.89
C LYS A 22 16.79 -4.06 7.42
N ASN A 23 18.07 -3.96 7.05
CA ASN A 23 18.68 -2.71 6.59
C ASN A 23 18.00 -2.16 5.33
N VAL A 24 17.67 -3.01 4.36
CA VAL A 24 16.91 -2.62 3.18
C VAL A 24 15.52 -2.09 3.56
N CYS A 25 14.81 -2.78 4.45
CA CYS A 25 13.47 -2.37 4.87
C CYS A 25 13.47 -1.04 5.66
N ILE A 26 14.50 -0.79 6.48
CA ILE A 26 14.68 0.51 7.16
C ILE A 26 14.87 1.62 6.12
N LYS A 27 15.74 1.42 5.13
CA LYS A 27 15.98 2.40 4.04
C LYS A 27 14.70 2.65 3.22
N LEU A 28 13.89 1.62 2.97
CA LEU A 28 12.58 1.78 2.33
C LEU A 28 11.63 2.63 3.18
N GLY A 29 11.52 2.34 4.48
CA GLY A 29 10.71 3.13 5.40
C GLY A 29 11.12 4.61 5.45
N GLU A 30 12.42 4.90 5.42
CA GLU A 30 12.96 6.27 5.35
C GLU A 30 12.59 6.99 4.04
N GLN A 31 12.68 6.27 2.91
CA GLN A 31 12.28 6.81 1.60
C GLN A 31 10.78 7.10 1.53
N LEU A 32 9.94 6.19 2.02
CA LEU A 32 8.49 6.38 2.07
C LEU A 32 8.11 7.56 2.99
N ARG A 33 8.77 7.68 4.14
CA ARG A 33 8.60 8.85 5.02
C ARG A 33 8.94 10.15 4.32
N SER A 34 10.03 10.17 3.55
CA SER A 34 10.44 11.32 2.76
C SER A 34 9.43 11.63 1.65
N LEU A 35 8.95 10.63 0.93
CA LEU A 35 7.92 10.75 -0.10
C LEU A 35 6.62 11.35 0.47
N ARG A 36 6.20 10.89 1.64
CA ARG A 36 4.96 11.33 2.30
C ARG A 36 5.09 12.68 3.01
N SER A 37 6.31 13.23 3.08
CA SER A 37 6.55 14.59 3.56
C SER A 37 6.25 15.66 2.50
N ILE A 38 6.06 15.26 1.23
CA ILE A 38 5.69 16.19 0.17
C ILE A 38 4.32 16.81 0.50
N PRO A 39 4.19 18.16 0.49
CA PRO A 39 2.94 18.83 0.82
C PRO A 39 1.78 18.37 -0.06
N SER A 40 0.65 18.08 0.57
CA SER A 40 -0.60 17.75 -0.13
C SER A 40 -1.00 18.89 -1.08
N PRO A 41 -1.43 18.58 -2.32
CA PRO A 41 -1.91 19.58 -3.26
C PRO A 41 -3.38 19.97 -3.01
N GLY A 42 -4.03 19.39 -1.99
CA GLY A 42 -5.43 19.68 -1.65
C GLY A 42 -6.47 18.90 -2.44
N TYR A 43 -6.09 17.82 -3.12
CA TYR A 43 -6.98 16.89 -3.82
C TYR A 43 -6.44 15.46 -3.80
N TYR A 44 -7.29 14.49 -4.16
CA TYR A 44 -6.94 13.08 -4.36
C TYR A 44 -6.98 12.76 -5.85
N GLY A 45 -5.87 12.28 -6.40
CA GLY A 45 -5.73 12.06 -7.84
C GLY A 45 -4.27 12.08 -8.27
N ARG A 46 -4.01 11.95 -9.56
CA ARG A 46 -2.65 12.05 -10.11
C ARG A 46 -2.18 13.50 -10.19
N ALA A 47 -0.87 13.67 -10.35
CA ALA A 47 -0.23 14.97 -10.49
C ALA A 47 -0.96 15.87 -11.51
N HIS A 48 -1.02 17.17 -11.20
CA HIS A 48 -1.74 18.18 -11.98
C HIS A 48 -3.26 17.97 -12.06
N HIS A 49 -3.89 17.54 -10.96
CA HIS A 49 -5.35 17.39 -10.84
C HIS A 49 -5.88 16.44 -11.94
N GLN A 50 -5.16 15.34 -12.15
CA GLN A 50 -5.52 14.34 -13.15
C GLN A 50 -6.30 13.19 -12.50
N PRO A 51 -7.23 12.55 -13.22
CA PRO A 51 -7.92 11.36 -12.74
C PRO A 51 -6.93 10.23 -12.40
N PHE A 52 -7.32 9.35 -11.47
CA PHE A 52 -6.61 8.09 -11.23
C PHE A 52 -6.59 7.22 -12.49
N LEU A 53 -5.65 6.28 -12.56
CA LEU A 53 -5.61 5.27 -13.62
C LEU A 53 -6.69 4.21 -13.36
N GLU A 54 -7.15 3.56 -14.43
CA GLU A 54 -8.07 2.41 -14.37
C GLU A 54 -7.55 1.26 -13.46
N THR A 55 -6.25 1.21 -13.21
CA THR A 55 -5.64 0.26 -12.27
C THR A 55 -5.97 0.55 -10.79
N ALA A 56 -6.64 1.66 -10.46
CA ALA A 56 -7.20 1.95 -9.14
C ALA A 56 -8.58 1.28 -8.98
N GLY A 57 -8.61 -0.06 -8.98
CA GLY A 57 -9.85 -0.85 -9.02
C GLY A 57 -10.87 -0.51 -7.91
N PHE A 58 -10.42 -0.08 -6.73
CA PHE A 58 -11.29 0.33 -5.62
C PHE A 58 -12.03 1.67 -5.84
N LEU A 59 -11.74 2.38 -6.94
CA LEU A 59 -12.47 3.55 -7.40
C LEU A 59 -13.29 3.28 -8.66
N MET A 60 -13.18 2.08 -9.24
CA MET A 60 -13.79 1.77 -10.52
C MET A 60 -15.30 1.61 -10.37
N THR A 61 -16.03 2.66 -10.75
CA THR A 61 -17.49 2.64 -10.87
C THR A 61 -17.88 2.16 -12.27
N ARG A 62 -17.54 2.90 -13.33
CA ARG A 62 -17.88 2.58 -14.73
C ARG A 62 -16.66 2.67 -15.62
N GLU A 63 -16.52 1.75 -16.57
CA GLU A 63 -15.36 1.63 -17.49
C GLU A 63 -15.06 2.91 -18.31
N GLN A 64 -15.95 3.90 -18.35
CA GLN A 64 -15.79 5.12 -19.17
C GLN A 64 -15.79 6.43 -18.38
N GLU A 65 -15.97 6.39 -17.06
CA GLU A 65 -15.98 7.60 -16.24
C GLU A 65 -14.58 7.88 -15.67
N PRO A 66 -14.11 9.14 -15.70
CA PRO A 66 -12.86 9.51 -15.04
C PRO A 66 -12.90 9.16 -13.55
N LEU A 67 -11.85 8.50 -13.06
CA LEU A 67 -11.72 8.16 -11.65
C LEU A 67 -11.20 9.38 -10.88
N GLY A 68 -12.09 10.33 -10.56
CA GLY A 68 -11.73 11.60 -9.94
C GLY A 68 -11.03 12.57 -10.92
N PRO A 69 -10.16 13.48 -10.45
CA PRO A 69 -9.72 13.64 -9.05
C PRO A 69 -10.87 14.06 -8.12
N TYR A 70 -10.67 13.91 -6.82
CA TYR A 70 -11.63 14.29 -5.78
C TYR A 70 -11.06 15.46 -4.97
N ASP A 71 -11.84 16.53 -4.81
CA ASP A 71 -11.41 17.72 -4.07
C ASP A 71 -11.51 17.51 -2.55
N THR A 72 -12.36 16.57 -2.11
CA THR A 72 -12.49 16.23 -0.69
C THR A 72 -12.34 14.73 -0.46
N TYR A 73 -11.92 14.40 0.76
CA TYR A 73 -11.86 13.01 1.21
C TYR A 73 -13.25 12.35 1.17
N GLY A 74 -14.31 13.10 1.51
CA GLY A 74 -15.68 12.62 1.46
C GLY A 74 -16.10 12.19 0.06
N ASP A 75 -15.77 12.98 -0.96
CA ASP A 75 -16.08 12.65 -2.36
C ASP A 75 -15.38 11.37 -2.81
N MET A 76 -14.10 11.20 -2.43
CA MET A 76 -13.35 9.98 -2.72
C MET A 76 -13.98 8.76 -2.03
N VAL A 77 -14.36 8.88 -0.76
CA VAL A 77 -14.99 7.78 0.01
C VAL A 77 -16.34 7.39 -0.56
N ILE A 78 -17.14 8.36 -1.00
CA ILE A 78 -18.39 8.10 -1.72
C ILE A 78 -18.10 7.31 -2.99
N ALA A 79 -17.13 7.75 -3.81
CA ALA A 79 -16.77 7.04 -5.02
C ALA A 79 -16.24 5.62 -4.77
N MET A 80 -15.49 5.40 -3.70
CA MET A 80 -15.07 4.06 -3.27
C MET A 80 -16.25 3.17 -2.88
N ALA A 81 -17.20 3.72 -2.13
CA ALA A 81 -18.41 2.98 -1.74
C ALA A 81 -19.26 2.64 -2.97
N ASP A 82 -19.45 3.58 -3.88
CA ASP A 82 -20.18 3.36 -5.14
C ASP A 82 -19.49 2.32 -6.03
N ALA A 83 -18.16 2.34 -6.11
CA ALA A 83 -17.37 1.34 -6.81
C ALA A 83 -17.57 -0.06 -6.20
N ALA A 84 -17.51 -0.16 -4.87
CA ALA A 84 -17.76 -1.41 -4.16
C ALA A 84 -19.19 -1.92 -4.37
N GLU A 85 -20.20 -1.05 -4.31
CA GLU A 85 -21.61 -1.39 -4.58
C GLU A 85 -21.79 -1.92 -6.01
N LEU A 86 -21.21 -1.23 -6.99
CA LEU A 86 -21.34 -1.58 -8.39
C LEU A 86 -20.62 -2.88 -8.72
N GLN A 87 -19.40 -3.07 -8.24
CA GLN A 87 -18.67 -4.33 -8.40
C GLN A 87 -19.38 -5.49 -7.69
N SER A 88 -19.98 -5.25 -6.52
CA SER A 88 -20.83 -6.24 -5.84
C SER A 88 -22.05 -6.68 -6.65
N ALA A 89 -22.63 -5.74 -7.41
CA ALA A 89 -23.80 -5.95 -8.26
C ALA A 89 -23.44 -6.61 -9.60
N LEU A 90 -22.25 -6.33 -10.15
CA LEU A 90 -21.74 -6.91 -11.39
C LEU A 90 -21.03 -8.26 -11.19
N GLY A 91 -20.56 -8.53 -9.98
CA GLY A 91 -19.78 -9.71 -9.63
C GLY A 91 -20.51 -11.02 -9.96
N THR A 92 -19.82 -11.92 -10.67
CA THR A 92 -20.37 -13.20 -11.16
C THR A 92 -20.17 -14.37 -10.20
N LEU A 93 -19.47 -14.15 -9.08
CA LEU A 93 -18.99 -15.23 -8.18
C LEU A 93 -20.00 -15.62 -7.09
N GLU A 94 -20.94 -14.74 -6.73
CA GLU A 94 -21.94 -14.96 -5.66
C GLU A 94 -23.34 -14.55 -6.15
N PRO A 95 -24.38 -15.37 -5.96
CA PRO A 95 -25.73 -15.03 -6.39
C PRO A 95 -26.36 -13.96 -5.48
N GLU A 96 -26.95 -12.95 -6.11
CA GLU A 96 -27.77 -11.85 -5.54
C GLU A 96 -27.13 -11.02 -4.39
N TRP A 97 -27.69 -9.83 -4.18
CA TRP A 97 -27.29 -8.93 -3.11
C TRP A 97 -27.61 -9.55 -1.74
N SER A 98 -26.58 -9.87 -0.96
CA SER A 98 -26.74 -10.50 0.36
C SER A 98 -26.68 -9.46 1.50
N PRO A 99 -27.36 -9.70 2.64
CA PRO A 99 -27.22 -8.85 3.82
C PRO A 99 -25.77 -8.69 4.29
N LYS A 100 -24.91 -9.68 4.03
CA LYS A 100 -23.47 -9.62 4.32
C LYS A 100 -22.77 -8.55 3.47
N LYS A 101 -23.08 -8.46 2.17
CA LYS A 101 -22.52 -7.43 1.27
C LYS A 101 -22.91 -6.03 1.74
N GLN A 102 -24.17 -5.84 2.11
CA GLN A 102 -24.65 -4.56 2.66
C GLN A 102 -23.96 -4.18 3.96
N LEU A 103 -23.80 -5.13 4.90
CA LEU A 103 -23.06 -4.89 6.15
C LEU A 103 -21.59 -4.51 5.91
N ILE A 104 -20.93 -5.12 4.92
CA ILE A 104 -19.55 -4.78 4.56
C ILE A 104 -19.48 -3.35 4.00
N ILE A 105 -20.39 -2.97 3.09
CA ILE A 105 -20.46 -1.61 2.53
C ILE A 105 -20.77 -0.56 3.59
N ASP A 106 -21.68 -0.85 4.52
CA ASP A 106 -21.98 0.05 5.63
C ASP A 106 -20.77 0.18 6.58
N HIS A 107 -20.05 -0.93 6.82
CA HIS A 107 -18.83 -0.89 7.62
C HIS A 107 -17.72 -0.11 6.93
N LEU A 108 -17.56 -0.26 5.62
CA LEU A 108 -16.63 0.51 4.78
C LEU A 108 -16.91 2.01 4.88
N ARG A 109 -18.17 2.42 4.64
CA ARG A 109 -18.58 3.83 4.76
C ARG A 109 -18.26 4.39 6.15
N ASN A 110 -18.54 3.64 7.21
CA ASN A 110 -18.25 4.06 8.58
C ASN A 110 -16.73 4.12 8.87
N ALA A 111 -15.96 3.13 8.43
CA ALA A 111 -14.51 3.07 8.61
C ALA A 111 -13.82 4.28 7.97
N TYR A 112 -14.21 4.61 6.74
CA TYR A 112 -13.60 5.72 6.05
C TYR A 112 -14.06 7.08 6.59
N THR A 113 -15.35 7.27 6.88
CA THR A 113 -15.86 8.57 7.38
C THR A 113 -15.39 8.94 8.78
N THR A 114 -14.97 7.97 9.58
CA THR A 114 -14.42 8.19 10.93
C THR A 114 -12.88 8.24 10.96
N CYS A 115 -12.22 8.11 9.79
CA CYS A 115 -10.77 8.17 9.69
C CYS A 115 -10.24 9.58 9.99
N GLU A 116 -9.30 9.69 10.93
CA GLU A 116 -8.61 10.96 11.23
C GLU A 116 -7.49 11.26 10.22
N TYR A 117 -7.00 10.25 9.50
CA TYR A 117 -5.88 10.33 8.57
C TYR A 117 -6.33 10.55 7.12
N THR A 118 -7.14 11.60 6.94
CA THR A 118 -7.75 11.91 5.65
C THR A 118 -6.76 12.56 4.69
N GLU A 119 -5.68 13.18 5.17
CA GLU A 119 -4.76 13.96 4.34
C GLU A 119 -4.24 13.18 3.11
N ALA A 120 -4.20 13.85 1.96
CA ALA A 120 -3.65 13.26 0.74
C ALA A 120 -2.12 13.22 0.82
N LYS A 121 -1.55 12.02 0.68
CA LYS A 121 -0.12 11.73 0.62
C LYS A 121 0.24 11.23 -0.77
N PHE A 122 1.42 11.61 -1.25
CA PHE A 122 1.94 11.02 -2.47
C PHE A 122 2.37 9.59 -2.19
N THR A 123 1.78 8.64 -2.90
CA THR A 123 1.84 7.21 -2.59
C THR A 123 2.13 6.40 -3.84
N HIS A 124 2.95 5.36 -3.70
CA HIS A 124 3.41 4.51 -4.81
C HIS A 124 2.32 3.58 -5.36
N THR A 125 1.56 2.89 -4.48
CA THR A 125 0.47 1.92 -4.80
C THR A 125 0.84 0.69 -5.65
N ASP A 126 2.13 0.40 -5.77
CA ASP A 126 2.64 -0.84 -6.37
C ASP A 126 3.99 -1.22 -5.76
N LEU A 127 4.12 -1.08 -4.43
CA LEU A 127 5.41 -1.29 -3.75
C LEU A 127 5.66 -2.78 -3.52
N LYS A 128 5.93 -3.51 -4.60
CA LYS A 128 6.29 -4.93 -4.61
C LYS A 128 7.80 -5.13 -4.80
N PHE A 129 8.29 -6.33 -4.50
CA PHE A 129 9.72 -6.63 -4.51
C PHE A 129 10.38 -6.44 -5.89
N ASP A 130 9.65 -6.70 -6.98
CA ASP A 130 10.12 -6.43 -8.34
C ASP A 130 10.28 -4.94 -8.66
N ASN A 131 9.60 -4.07 -7.91
CA ASN A 131 9.66 -2.61 -8.07
C ASN A 131 10.68 -1.94 -7.13
N ILE A 132 11.57 -2.74 -6.53
CA ILE A 132 12.64 -2.28 -5.63
C ILE A 132 13.97 -2.78 -6.19
N MET A 133 14.84 -1.85 -6.59
CA MET A 133 16.19 -2.15 -7.06
C MET A 133 17.21 -2.06 -5.92
N LEU A 134 18.13 -3.00 -5.90
CA LEU A 134 19.28 -3.06 -5.00
C LEU A 134 20.56 -2.80 -5.78
N GLU A 135 21.07 -1.58 -5.68
CA GLU A 135 22.36 -1.19 -6.24
C GLU A 135 23.46 -1.47 -5.20
N PRO A 136 24.37 -2.43 -5.44
CA PRO A 136 25.41 -2.77 -4.48
C PRO A 136 26.38 -1.61 -4.30
N ILE A 137 26.56 -1.15 -3.06
CA ILE A 137 27.57 -0.17 -2.72
C ILE A 137 28.87 -0.94 -2.49
N ILE A 138 29.92 -0.60 -3.23
CA ILE A 138 31.26 -1.14 -2.99
C ILE A 138 31.78 -0.52 -1.68
N ALA A 139 31.40 -1.09 -0.54
CA ALA A 139 31.98 -0.77 0.75
C ALA A 139 33.31 -1.52 0.92
N SER A 140 34.29 -0.90 1.59
CA SER A 140 35.55 -1.55 1.99
C SER A 140 35.21 -2.84 2.75
N GLN A 141 35.78 -3.97 2.32
CA GLN A 141 35.51 -5.33 2.82
C GLN A 141 35.82 -5.58 4.31
N GLU A 142 35.88 -4.56 5.15
CA GLU A 142 35.89 -4.76 6.58
C GLU A 142 34.49 -5.21 7.02
N HIS A 143 34.38 -6.45 7.50
CA HIS A 143 33.22 -7.09 8.15
C HIS A 143 32.23 -7.87 7.27
N GLY A 144 32.46 -8.02 5.96
CA GLY A 144 31.69 -8.95 5.12
C GLY A 144 30.20 -8.62 4.92
N LYS A 145 29.74 -7.42 5.34
CA LYS A 145 28.37 -6.94 5.11
C LYS A 145 28.26 -6.26 3.74
N GLN A 146 27.31 -6.68 2.93
CA GLN A 146 27.01 -6.04 1.65
C GLN A 146 26.00 -4.91 1.86
N GLU A 147 26.42 -3.68 1.61
CA GLU A 147 25.49 -2.54 1.64
C GLU A 147 24.81 -2.34 0.28
N TYR A 148 23.55 -1.93 0.33
CA TYR A 148 22.76 -1.61 -0.86
C TYR A 148 22.26 -0.17 -0.80
N LYS A 149 22.37 0.52 -1.93
CA LYS A 149 21.51 1.66 -2.24
C LYS A 149 20.20 1.10 -2.75
N VAL A 150 19.12 1.43 -2.05
CA VAL A 150 17.77 0.95 -2.35
C VAL A 150 17.07 1.98 -3.21
N VAL A 151 16.46 1.58 -4.32
CA VAL A 151 15.77 2.49 -5.25
C VAL A 151 14.38 1.96 -5.58
N ILE A 152 13.35 2.78 -5.37
CA ILE A 152 11.96 2.47 -5.75
C ILE A 152 11.74 2.86 -7.22
N ILE A 153 11.21 1.95 -8.02
CA ILE A 153 10.93 2.12 -9.45
C ILE A 153 9.45 1.83 -9.76
N ASP A 154 9.06 2.03 -11.03
CA ASP A 154 7.69 1.81 -11.53
C ASP A 154 6.61 2.67 -10.84
N TRP A 155 6.79 3.98 -10.94
CA TRP A 155 5.89 5.00 -10.42
C TRP A 155 4.56 5.15 -11.20
N THR A 156 4.23 4.19 -12.07
CA THR A 156 3.10 4.30 -13.01
C THR A 156 1.77 4.53 -12.30
N ARG A 157 1.58 3.89 -11.14
CA ARG A 157 0.33 3.96 -10.34
C ARG A 157 0.35 5.08 -9.29
N ALA A 158 1.48 5.79 -9.17
CA ALA A 158 1.66 6.77 -8.11
C ALA A 158 0.69 7.95 -8.24
N ALA A 159 0.07 8.32 -7.12
CA ALA A 159 -0.88 9.42 -7.05
C ALA A 159 -1.03 9.94 -5.61
N TRP A 160 -1.87 10.97 -5.45
CA TRP A 160 -2.27 11.50 -4.16
C TRP A 160 -3.43 10.68 -3.62
N TYR A 161 -3.15 9.84 -2.62
CA TYR A 161 -4.11 8.96 -1.95
C TYR A 161 -4.25 9.35 -0.48
N PRO A 162 -5.32 8.93 0.22
CA PRO A 162 -5.38 9.03 1.67
C PRO A 162 -4.16 8.38 2.33
N ALA A 163 -3.73 8.93 3.45
CA ALA A 163 -2.51 8.50 4.15
C ALA A 163 -2.46 6.99 4.44
N TRP A 164 -3.60 6.33 4.57
CA TRP A 164 -3.71 4.90 4.89
C TRP A 164 -3.48 3.95 3.71
N VAL A 165 -3.58 4.41 2.44
CA VAL A 165 -3.55 3.54 1.25
C VAL A 165 -2.21 2.82 1.08
N GLU A 166 -1.09 3.50 1.32
CA GLU A 166 0.24 2.89 1.14
C GLU A 166 0.53 1.80 2.17
N ALA A 167 0.09 2.04 3.40
CA ALA A 167 0.23 1.06 4.48
C ALA A 167 -0.63 -0.16 4.20
N MET A 168 -1.84 0.04 3.68
CA MET A 168 -2.70 -1.05 3.19
C MET A 168 -1.99 -1.85 2.09
N ASP A 169 -1.45 -1.21 1.04
CA ASP A 169 -0.76 -1.88 -0.08
C ASP A 169 0.43 -2.74 0.38
N VAL A 170 1.20 -2.27 1.37
CA VAL A 170 2.32 -3.03 1.95
C VAL A 170 1.84 -4.20 2.81
N LEU A 171 0.77 -4.01 3.58
CA LEU A 171 0.24 -5.05 4.47
C LEU A 171 -0.53 -6.13 3.71
N SER A 172 -1.19 -5.78 2.60
CA SER A 172 -2.04 -6.69 1.81
C SER A 172 -1.27 -7.66 0.90
N GLN A 173 0.06 -7.58 0.84
CA GLN A 173 0.88 -8.51 0.04
C GLN A 173 0.95 -9.95 0.62
N ARG A 174 -0.11 -10.46 1.28
CA ARG A 174 -0.26 -11.89 1.68
C ARG A 174 -1.28 -12.61 0.80
N PRO A 175 -0.94 -13.82 0.32
CA PRO A 175 -1.94 -14.82 -0.05
C PRO A 175 -2.55 -15.57 1.15
N ASP A 176 -1.87 -15.64 2.31
CA ASP A 176 -2.29 -16.48 3.44
C ASP A 176 -2.96 -15.70 4.60
N ARG A 177 -4.27 -15.89 4.68
CA ARG A 177 -5.19 -15.24 5.63
C ARG A 177 -5.02 -15.81 7.04
N THR A 178 -4.12 -15.25 7.85
CA THR A 178 -4.36 -15.11 9.29
C THR A 178 -3.31 -14.20 9.91
N ILE A 179 -3.73 -13.00 10.30
CA ILE A 179 -2.96 -12.13 11.19
C ILE A 179 -2.99 -12.78 12.58
N LYS A 180 -2.01 -13.63 12.90
CA LYS A 180 -1.75 -13.98 14.29
C LYS A 180 -1.21 -12.75 15.01
N SER A 181 -1.69 -12.55 16.23
CA SER A 181 -1.38 -11.41 17.09
C SER A 181 0.12 -11.24 17.31
N PHE A 182 0.62 -10.02 17.12
CA PHE A 182 1.98 -9.55 17.45
C PHE A 182 2.38 -9.72 18.93
N ALA A 183 1.50 -10.20 19.80
CA ALA A 183 1.78 -10.43 21.22
C ALA A 183 2.86 -11.51 21.49
N GLU A 184 3.37 -12.19 20.46
CA GLU A 184 4.41 -13.23 20.54
C GLU A 184 5.81 -12.67 20.16
N GLU A 185 6.14 -11.48 20.66
CA GLU A 185 7.30 -10.62 20.32
C GLU A 185 8.68 -11.16 20.80
N LEU A 186 8.89 -12.48 20.83
CA LEU A 186 10.15 -13.11 21.27
C LEU A 186 10.71 -14.17 20.31
N GLN A 187 10.14 -14.34 19.12
CA GLN A 187 10.69 -15.23 18.07
C GLN A 187 11.18 -14.43 16.86
N PRO A 188 12.17 -14.93 16.09
CA PRO A 188 12.53 -14.33 14.82
C PRO A 188 11.30 -14.27 13.91
N LEU A 189 10.98 -13.08 13.41
CA LEU A 189 9.88 -12.87 12.49
C LEU A 189 10.10 -13.73 11.24
N PRO A 190 9.06 -14.41 10.72
CA PRO A 190 9.09 -14.98 9.38
C PRO A 190 9.57 -13.93 8.36
N ASP A 191 10.28 -14.32 7.30
CA ASP A 191 10.95 -13.38 6.40
C ASP A 191 10.02 -12.25 5.88
N MET A 192 8.79 -12.58 5.45
CA MET A 192 7.82 -11.57 4.99
C MET A 192 7.35 -10.60 6.09
N ASP A 193 7.46 -10.99 7.35
CA ASP A 193 7.09 -10.15 8.49
C ASP A 193 8.18 -9.13 8.82
N ILE A 194 9.44 -9.38 8.42
CA ILE A 194 10.52 -8.38 8.46
C ILE A 194 10.17 -7.21 7.55
N PHE A 195 9.79 -7.48 6.29
CA PHE A 195 9.44 -6.45 5.32
C PHE A 195 8.34 -5.55 5.85
N ARG A 196 7.20 -6.14 6.24
CA ARG A 196 6.06 -5.37 6.73
C ARG A 196 6.38 -4.60 7.99
N TYR A 197 7.03 -5.23 8.96
CA TYR A 197 7.31 -4.58 10.23
C TYR A 197 8.18 -3.33 10.04
N TYR A 198 9.30 -3.46 9.33
CA TYR A 198 10.25 -2.36 9.19
C TYR A 198 9.79 -1.30 8.18
N VAL A 199 9.17 -1.71 7.06
CA VAL A 199 8.61 -0.76 6.09
C VAL A 199 7.43 0.00 6.72
N ALA A 200 6.59 -0.67 7.52
CA ALA A 200 5.44 -0.02 8.15
C ALA A 200 5.81 1.12 9.11
N GLN A 201 7.00 1.07 9.71
CA GLN A 201 7.50 2.18 10.52
C GLN A 201 7.76 3.45 9.70
N GLY A 202 7.83 3.37 8.37
CA GLY A 202 7.90 4.51 7.47
C GLY A 202 6.62 5.35 7.39
N PHE A 203 5.48 4.83 7.88
CA PHE A 203 4.17 5.46 7.70
C PHE A 203 3.72 6.39 8.83
N GLU A 204 4.51 6.55 9.90
CA GLU A 204 4.26 7.49 11.00
C GLU A 204 3.91 8.92 10.48
N PRO A 205 2.92 9.63 11.08
CA PRO A 205 2.23 9.29 12.32
C PRO A 205 1.05 8.30 12.16
N PHE A 206 0.94 7.56 11.05
CA PHE A 206 -0.15 6.61 10.85
C PHE A 206 -0.01 5.37 11.74
N PRO A 207 -0.91 5.15 12.72
CA PRO A 207 -0.78 4.05 13.66
C PRO A 207 -0.93 2.71 12.95
N HIS A 208 -0.03 1.77 13.25
CA HIS A 208 -0.06 0.43 12.67
C HIS A 208 -1.42 -0.28 12.85
N LYS A 209 -2.10 -0.09 13.98
CA LYS A 209 -3.45 -0.64 14.25
C LYS A 209 -4.48 -0.17 13.22
N ASP A 210 -4.37 1.08 12.75
CA ASP A 210 -5.31 1.67 11.81
C ASP A 210 -4.97 1.16 10.40
N ALA A 211 -3.68 1.00 10.08
CA ALA A 211 -3.22 0.34 8.85
C ALA A 211 -3.76 -1.08 8.71
N VAL A 212 -3.67 -1.88 9.77
CA VAL A 212 -4.19 -3.25 9.82
C VAL A 212 -5.71 -3.23 9.65
N TYR A 213 -6.42 -2.34 10.34
CA TYR A 213 -7.87 -2.21 10.21
C TYR A 213 -8.29 -1.88 8.77
N PHE A 214 -7.69 -0.85 8.15
CA PHE A 214 -8.00 -0.50 6.75
C PHE A 214 -7.61 -1.60 5.75
N SER A 215 -6.52 -2.34 6.01
CA SER A 215 -6.14 -3.52 5.22
C SER A 215 -7.22 -4.59 5.25
N GLN A 216 -7.74 -4.93 6.44
CA GLN A 216 -8.80 -5.93 6.59
C GLN A 216 -10.10 -5.49 5.91
N VAL A 217 -10.46 -4.22 6.09
CA VAL A 217 -11.63 -3.61 5.47
C VAL A 217 -11.52 -3.68 3.94
N MET A 218 -10.34 -3.44 3.38
CA MET A 218 -10.08 -3.53 1.95
C MET A 218 -9.99 -4.96 1.42
N GLU A 219 -9.49 -5.92 2.21
CA GLU A 219 -9.56 -7.34 1.84
C GLU A 219 -11.00 -7.83 1.72
N GLU A 220 -11.89 -7.42 2.64
CA GLU A 220 -13.32 -7.70 2.54
C GLU A 220 -13.95 -7.01 1.32
N LEU A 221 -13.50 -5.78 0.99
CA LEU A 221 -13.91 -5.09 -0.24
C LEU A 221 -13.45 -5.87 -1.48
N CYS A 222 -12.18 -6.30 -1.55
CA CYS A 222 -11.64 -7.13 -2.63
C CYS A 222 -12.26 -8.53 -2.73
N MET A 223 -12.93 -9.04 -1.69
CA MET A 223 -13.75 -10.25 -1.79
C MET A 223 -15.11 -9.99 -2.43
N ILE A 224 -15.53 -8.73 -2.49
CA ILE A 224 -16.75 -8.27 -3.15
C ILE A 224 -16.48 -7.82 -4.59
N LEU A 225 -15.29 -7.26 -4.85
CA LEU A 225 -14.76 -6.97 -6.20
C LEU A 225 -14.47 -8.27 -6.98
#